data_AF-A0A6A4HDG1-F1
#
_entry.id   AF-A0A6A4HDG1-F1
#
_cell.length_a   1.000
_cell.length_b   1.000
_cell.length_c   1.000
_cell.angle_alpha   90.00
_cell.angle_beta   90.00
_cell.angle_gamma   90.00
#
_symmetry.space_group_name_H-M   'P 1'
#
loop_
_entity.id
_entity.type
_entity.pdbx_description
1 polymer ?
#
loop_
_entity_poly.entity_id
_entity_poly.type
_entity_poly.pdbx_seq_one_letter_code
_entity_poly.pdbx_strand_id
1 'polypeptide(L)'
;VGLLYDIACQLERSCVKWDLLKEEYLDCLAFTISMFHVFSHGWPCQCIYHPQRRTGFGLADGEGCEQFWHSISKLIAYLRV
;
A
#
# COMPACT_ATOMS: atom_id res chain seq x y z
N VAL A 1 3.84 -4.53 -11.89
CA VAL A 1 2.79 -4.96 -10.92
C VAL A 1 2.62 -3.85 -9.89
N GLY A 2 1.38 -3.42 -9.63
CA GLY A 2 1.11 -2.38 -8.63
C GLY A 2 0.95 -2.96 -7.22
N LEU A 3 1.61 -2.37 -6.23
CA LEU A 3 1.52 -2.71 -4.82
C LEU A 3 0.93 -1.51 -4.06
N LEU A 4 -0.20 -1.74 -3.39
CA LEU A 4 -0.85 -0.82 -2.46
C LEU A 4 -0.60 -1.31 -1.04
N TYR A 5 0.05 -0.50 -0.21
CA TYR A 5 0.31 -0.83 1.19
C TYR A 5 0.49 0.43 2.02
N ASP A 6 -0.02 0.42 3.25
CA ASP A 6 -0.07 1.61 4.13
C ASP A 6 1.29 2.27 4.32
N ILE A 7 2.35 1.46 4.41
CA ILE A 7 3.72 1.93 4.58
C ILE A 7 4.60 1.64 3.36
N ALA A 8 4.02 1.60 2.15
CA ALA A 8 4.74 1.28 0.92
C ALA A 8 6.00 2.13 0.71
N CYS A 9 6.01 3.40 1.14
CA CYS A 9 7.21 4.25 1.07
C CYS A 9 8.36 3.79 1.97
N GLN A 10 8.06 3.23 3.13
CA GLN A 10 9.06 2.64 4.02
C GLN A 10 9.50 1.29 3.50
N LEU A 11 8.56 0.51 2.91
CA LEU A 11 8.84 -0.77 2.30
C LEU A 11 9.83 -0.63 1.13
N GLU A 12 9.51 0.20 0.12
CA GLU A 12 10.38 0.46 -1.04
C GLU A 12 11.77 0.91 -0.59
N ARG A 13 11.83 1.88 0.33
CA ARG A 13 13.09 2.36 0.90
C ARG A 13 13.88 1.25 1.60
N SER A 14 13.20 0.37 2.33
CA SER A 14 13.84 -0.73 3.05
C SER A 14 14.38 -1.78 2.08
N CYS A 15 13.64 -2.09 1.02
CA CYS A 15 14.10 -3.00 -0.03
C CYS A 15 15.40 -2.49 -0.67
N VAL A 16 15.46 -1.21 -1.04
CA VAL A 16 16.67 -0.60 -1.63
C VAL A 16 17.81 -0.54 -0.62
N LYS A 17 17.53 -0.14 0.63
CA LYS A 17 18.56 0.06 1.65
C LYS A 17 19.24 -1.23 2.08
N TRP A 18 18.48 -2.32 2.18
CA TRP A 18 18.93 -3.59 2.76
C TRP A 18 19.04 -4.73 1.75
N ASP A 19 18.86 -4.44 0.45
CA ASP A 19 18.88 -5.43 -0.62
C ASP A 19 17.92 -6.61 -0.36
N LEU A 20 16.71 -6.30 0.13
CA LEU A 20 15.74 -7.33 0.54
C LEU A 20 15.14 -8.09 -0.65
N LEU A 21 15.15 -7.47 -1.83
CA LEU A 21 14.63 -8.03 -3.07
C LEU A 21 15.67 -7.76 -4.15
N LYS A 22 15.93 -8.76 -4.99
CA LYS A 22 16.76 -8.57 -6.18
C LYS A 22 16.18 -7.46 -7.06
N GLU A 23 17.07 -6.72 -7.70
CA GLU A 23 16.72 -5.59 -8.57
C GLU A 23 15.69 -5.95 -9.65
N GLU A 24 15.81 -7.15 -10.25
CA GLU A 24 14.85 -7.69 -11.23
C GLU A 24 13.39 -7.73 -10.73
N TYR A 25 13.18 -7.94 -9.42
CA TYR A 25 11.84 -7.93 -8.83
C TYR A 25 11.39 -6.53 -8.46
N LEU A 26 12.29 -5.66 -8.01
CA LEU A 26 11.97 -4.28 -7.68
C LEU A 26 11.53 -3.48 -8.90
N ASP A 27 12.21 -3.67 -10.03
CA ASP A 27 11.86 -3.02 -11.30
C ASP A 27 10.47 -3.43 -11.81
N CYS A 28 10.01 -4.61 -11.41
CA CYS A 28 8.68 -5.12 -11.74
C CYS A 28 7.57 -4.56 -10.83
N LEU A 29 7.90 -3.85 -9.75
CA LEU A 29 6.97 -3.35 -8.75
C LEU A 29 6.81 -1.82 -8.82
N ALA A 30 5.56 -1.36 -8.74
CA ALA A 30 5.25 0.03 -8.48
C ALA A 30 4.64 0.14 -7.09
N PHE A 31 5.15 1.05 -6.25
CA PHE A 31 4.72 1.22 -4.87
C PHE A 31 3.78 2.42 -4.73
N THR A 32 2.66 2.22 -4.06
CA THR A 32 1.70 3.28 -3.68
C THR A 32 1.15 3.03 -2.29
N ILE A 33 0.72 4.11 -1.66
CA ILE A 33 0.06 4.08 -0.35
C ILE A 33 -1.44 4.23 -0.58
N SER A 34 -2.26 3.55 0.23
CA SER A 34 -3.71 3.74 0.28
C SER A 34 -4.08 5.22 0.42
N MET A 35 -5.17 5.64 -0.22
CA MET A 35 -5.53 7.05 -0.39
C MET A 35 -5.72 7.79 0.94
N PHE A 36 -6.27 7.14 1.96
CA PHE A 36 -6.38 7.77 3.28
C PHE A 36 -5.01 7.85 3.98
N HIS A 37 -4.26 6.75 3.93
CA HIS A 37 -2.98 6.64 4.61
C HIS A 37 -1.90 7.57 4.03
N VAL A 38 -1.93 7.88 2.73
CA VAL A 38 -0.91 8.75 2.12
C VAL A 38 -0.92 10.16 2.73
N PHE A 39 -2.08 10.64 3.17
CA PHE A 39 -2.20 11.93 3.86
C PHE A 39 -1.74 11.89 5.32
N SER A 40 -1.76 10.71 5.95
CA SER A 40 -1.15 10.51 7.28
C SER A 40 0.38 10.51 7.23
N HIS A 41 0.98 10.44 6.04
CA HIS A 41 2.42 10.55 5.82
C HIS A 41 2.84 11.99 5.48
N GLY A 42 4.15 12.24 5.52
CA GLY A 42 4.72 13.55 5.15
C GLY A 42 4.46 13.92 3.69
N TRP A 43 4.55 15.22 3.39
CA TRP A 43 4.29 15.81 2.07
C TRP A 43 4.94 15.07 0.87
N PRO A 44 6.19 14.57 0.94
CA PRO A 44 6.77 13.80 -0.17
C PRO A 44 5.97 12.54 -0.50
N CYS A 45 5.38 11.88 0.50
CA CYS A 45 4.57 10.68 0.28
C CYS A 45 3.29 11.00 -0.49
N GLN A 46 2.64 12.12 -0.15
CA GLN A 46 1.46 12.63 -0.86
C GLN A 46 1.74 12.99 -2.32
N CYS A 47 2.98 13.35 -2.65
CA CYS A 47 3.36 13.67 -4.02
C CYS A 47 3.79 12.43 -4.82
N ILE A 48 4.56 11.53 -4.20
CA ILE A 48 5.27 10.43 -4.88
C ILE A 48 4.48 9.12 -4.85
N TYR A 49 3.75 8.83 -3.77
CA TYR A 49 3.11 7.53 -3.53
C TYR A 49 1.58 7.58 -3.61
N HIS A 50 1.01 8.73 -3.94
CA HIS A 50 -0.43 8.89 -4.07
C HIS A 50 -0.95 8.08 -5.28
N PRO A 51 -1.95 7.19 -5.09
CA PRO A 51 -2.31 6.20 -6.10
C PRO A 51 -2.89 6.84 -7.36
N GLN A 52 -3.66 7.93 -7.24
CA GLN A 52 -4.16 8.68 -8.41
C GLN A 52 -3.07 9.47 -9.16
N ARG A 53 -1.86 9.58 -8.61
CA ARG A 53 -0.71 10.23 -9.27
C ARG A 53 0.25 9.23 -9.91
N ARG A 54 -0.04 7.93 -9.81
CA ARG A 54 0.80 6.84 -10.32
C ARG A 54 0.04 6.03 -11.38
N THR A 55 0.67 5.84 -12.52
CA THR A 55 0.12 5.00 -13.59
C THR A 55 0.03 3.55 -13.12
N GLY A 56 -1.05 2.86 -13.49
CA GLY A 56 -1.26 1.44 -13.18
C GLY A 56 -2.15 1.16 -11.96
N PHE A 57 -2.61 2.19 -11.25
CA PHE A 57 -3.50 2.06 -10.08
C PHE A 57 -4.94 2.49 -10.33
N GLY A 58 -5.21 3.17 -11.46
CA GLY A 58 -6.55 3.61 -11.83
C GLY A 58 -7.20 4.47 -10.74
N LEU A 59 -8.42 4.09 -10.34
CA LEU A 59 -9.18 4.74 -9.27
C LEU A 59 -9.14 3.97 -7.94
N ALA A 60 -8.21 3.02 -7.78
CA ALA A 60 -8.09 2.28 -6.54
C ALA A 60 -7.70 3.21 -5.38
N ASP A 61 -8.45 3.14 -4.28
CA ASP A 61 -8.15 3.83 -3.03
C ASP A 61 -7.30 2.98 -2.07
N GLY A 62 -7.19 1.68 -2.32
CA GLY A 62 -6.41 0.76 -1.48
C GLY A 62 -7.15 0.25 -0.24
N GLU A 63 -8.46 0.51 -0.11
CA GLU A 63 -9.26 0.17 1.09
C GLU A 63 -10.11 -1.11 0.91
N GLY A 64 -9.94 -1.81 -0.21
CA GLY A 64 -10.80 -2.94 -0.56
C GLY A 64 -10.74 -4.08 0.45
N CYS A 65 -9.56 -4.32 1.05
CA CYS A 65 -9.37 -5.35 2.07
C CYS A 65 -10.12 -5.00 3.36
N GLU A 66 -10.04 -3.74 3.79
CA GLU A 66 -10.67 -3.17 4.98
C GLU A 66 -12.18 -3.15 4.82
N GLN A 67 -12.67 -2.70 3.66
CA GLN A 67 -14.10 -2.71 3.31
C GLN A 67 -14.66 -4.13 3.27
N PHE A 68 -13.94 -5.06 2.62
CA PHE A 68 -14.34 -6.46 2.58
C PHE A 68 -14.36 -7.05 3.99
N TRP A 69 -13.29 -6.87 4.77
CA TRP A 69 -13.20 -7.32 6.14
C TRP A 69 -14.36 -6.78 6.99
N HIS A 70 -14.66 -5.48 6.88
CA HIS A 70 -15.80 -4.87 7.55
C HIS A 70 -17.12 -5.53 7.12
N SER A 71 -17.31 -5.81 5.82
CA SER A 71 -18.53 -6.44 5.30
C SER A 71 -18.76 -7.86 5.84
N ILE A 72 -17.69 -8.63 6.06
CA ILE A 72 -17.76 -9.99 6.59
C ILE A 72 -17.53 -10.06 8.10
N SER A 73 -17.30 -8.93 8.78
CA SER A 73 -16.92 -8.88 10.20
C SER A 73 -17.88 -9.64 11.11
N LYS A 74 -19.18 -9.66 10.78
CA LYS A 74 -20.22 -10.41 11.51
C LYS A 74 -20.08 -11.93 11.41
N LEU A 75 -19.36 -12.43 10.41
CA LEU A 75 -19.07 -13.85 10.19
C LEU A 75 -17.78 -14.28 10.89
N ILE A 76 -16.95 -13.33 11.32
CA ILE A 76 -15.69 -13.59 12.01
C ILE A 76 -16.01 -13.77 13.49
N ALA A 77 -15.77 -14.96 14.02
CA ALA A 77 -15.90 -15.20 15.45
C ALA A 77 -14.89 -14.33 16.22
N TYR A 78 -15.37 -13.60 17.24
CA TYR A 78 -14.48 -12.88 18.15
C TYR A 78 -13.61 -13.89 18.90
N LEU A 79 -12.31 -13.88 18.63
CA LEU A 79 -11.32 -14.47 19.53
C LEU A 79 -11.35 -13.64 20.83
N ARG A 80 -12.06 -14.16 21.82
CA ARG A 80 -11.95 -13.68 23.21
C ARG A 80 -10.73 -14.39 23.80
N VAL A 81 -9.65 -13.64 23.94
CA VAL A 81 -8.47 -14.03 24.74
C VAL A 81 -8.70 -13.55 26.17
#